data_AF-A0A2X1APV6-F1
#
_entry.id   AF-A0A2X1APV6-F1
#
_cell.length_a   1.000
_cell.length_b   1.000
_cell.length_c   1.000
_cell.angle_alpha   90.00
_cell.angle_beta   90.00
_cell.angle_gamma   90.00
#
_symmetry.space_group_name_H-M   'P 1'
#
loop_
_entity.id
_entity.type
_entity.pdbx_description
1 polymer ?
#
loop_
_entity_poly.entity_id
_entity_poly.type
_entity_poly.pdbx_seq_one_letter_code
_entity_poly.pdbx_strand_id
1 'polypeptide(L)'
;MREDADARIKSAVETANSLLEQIEKLNVEIAKATVINADSSGAQTAQAALIDQLSGLMDVRITGRAVGGVEIRTGAGILLAGQGAAKLDYVRAGAVSAETVFNEVMVIEPPAGKARSLAEGLGSGEIKGLLELRDGEAPATAERLAELMSRLADELNRAHNASSAAPPPNSLTGRNIGQSLETALQGFTGRTSIVITNDQGVVLQKIDLDLATLNPATFLADLNAQLGANGSASFVDGRLKIEGAPGTGVVVVDDPAAPSNKGGRGFSHFFGLNDLITSAQPAIYETGMTGASQHGFTPGETITFRFSDAAGAKLRDIEVAVPPGGDMTSLLAALNDPMTGAGRMGTFSLSSTGEMTFTPRPGSGANLSVLQDRTTQVPSNVSMSELFGLGGARASRADAFSVRADVARDPSLMAFAKADATGGVGAAVVSKNDARGARLLASAGENAATFSAAGGAAGGSMSLARYASVLSGEIGSRAAMAKNNAVSATALAKEATARRVSVEGVNLDEELVLMTTYQQAFNASARMVQAAKDMYDILLGMVR
;
A
#
# COMPACT_ATOMS: atom_id res chain seq x y z
N MET A 1 2.10 1.85 -11.31
CA MET A 1 2.15 3.20 -10.67
C MET A 1 3.30 3.31 -9.69
N ARG A 2 3.37 2.48 -8.64
CA ARG A 2 4.48 2.53 -7.66
C ARG A 2 5.86 2.32 -8.31
N GLU A 3 5.96 1.38 -9.25
CA GLU A 3 7.19 1.13 -10.01
C GLU A 3 7.62 2.34 -10.88
N ASP A 4 6.67 2.97 -11.56
CA ASP A 4 6.91 4.18 -12.34
C ASP A 4 7.38 5.34 -11.44
N ALA A 5 6.71 5.54 -10.30
CA ALA A 5 7.12 6.54 -9.32
C ALA A 5 8.54 6.27 -8.78
N ASP A 6 8.89 5.01 -8.52
CA ASP A 6 10.22 4.60 -8.09
C ASP A 6 11.31 4.95 -9.11
N ALA A 7 11.06 4.66 -10.40
CA ALA A 7 11.96 4.99 -11.49
C ALA A 7 12.12 6.52 -11.65
N ARG A 8 11.02 7.27 -11.55
CA ARG A 8 11.04 8.73 -11.64
C ARG A 8 11.76 9.39 -10.48
N ILE A 9 11.63 8.86 -9.25
CA ILE A 9 12.41 9.34 -8.10
C ILE A 9 13.90 9.17 -8.37
N LYS A 10 14.33 8.01 -8.90
CA LYS A 10 15.74 7.78 -9.25
C LYS A 10 16.25 8.80 -10.28
N SER A 11 15.49 9.04 -11.35
CA SER A 11 15.85 10.02 -12.38
C SER A 11 15.89 11.46 -11.83
N ALA A 12 14.92 11.84 -10.98
CA ALA A 12 14.89 13.14 -10.32
C ALA A 12 16.09 13.34 -9.38
N VAL A 13 16.49 12.31 -8.63
CA VAL A 13 17.69 12.32 -7.78
C VAL A 13 18.97 12.51 -8.60
N GLU A 14 19.12 11.81 -9.72
CA GLU A 14 20.27 11.96 -10.62
C GLU A 14 20.34 13.36 -11.23
N THR A 15 19.19 13.90 -11.64
CA THR A 15 19.08 15.26 -12.16
C THR A 15 19.45 16.28 -11.08
N ALA A 16 18.92 16.14 -9.87
CA ALA A 16 19.24 17.02 -8.75
C ALA A 16 20.74 17.02 -8.41
N ASN A 17 21.39 15.85 -8.40
CA ASN A 17 22.84 15.77 -8.21
C ASN A 17 23.61 16.56 -9.27
N SER A 18 23.25 16.40 -10.55
CA SER A 18 23.89 17.15 -11.64
C SER A 18 23.69 18.66 -11.50
N LEU A 19 22.50 19.11 -11.10
CA LEU A 19 22.21 20.52 -10.85
C LEU A 19 23.04 21.06 -9.69
N LEU A 20 23.11 20.34 -8.56
CA LEU A 20 23.89 20.75 -7.39
C LEU A 20 25.38 20.88 -7.71
N GLU A 21 25.95 19.94 -8.47
CA GLU A 21 27.35 20.01 -8.91
C GLU A 21 27.62 21.22 -9.81
N GLN A 22 26.70 21.53 -10.73
CA GLN A 22 26.83 22.70 -11.63
C GLN A 22 26.67 24.02 -10.87
N ILE A 23 25.70 24.09 -9.95
CA ILE A 23 25.49 25.25 -9.08
C ILE A 23 26.75 25.52 -8.24
N GLU A 24 27.37 24.47 -7.69
CA GLU A 24 28.57 24.63 -6.89
C GLU A 24 29.78 25.06 -7.73
N LYS A 25 29.91 24.58 -8.97
CA LYS A 25 30.93 25.09 -9.91
C LYS A 25 30.75 26.59 -10.18
N LEU A 26 29.51 27.03 -10.42
CA LEU A 26 29.18 28.45 -10.60
C LEU A 26 29.39 29.25 -9.32
N ASN A 27 29.10 28.71 -8.14
CA ASN A 27 29.42 29.35 -6.85
C ASN A 27 30.90 29.69 -6.76
N VAL A 28 31.78 28.75 -7.12
CA VAL A 28 33.23 28.96 -7.09
C VAL A 28 33.65 30.01 -8.13
N GLU A 29 33.05 30.01 -9.32
CA GLU A 29 33.32 31.00 -10.37
C GLU A 29 32.89 32.41 -9.96
N ILE A 30 31.66 32.56 -9.46
CA ILE A 30 31.11 33.83 -8.98
C ILE A 30 31.93 34.34 -7.80
N ALA A 31 32.32 33.47 -6.87
CA ALA A 31 33.15 33.87 -5.74
C ALA A 31 34.53 34.38 -6.20
N LYS A 32 35.17 33.70 -7.18
CA LYS A 32 36.43 34.18 -7.77
C LYS A 32 36.27 35.54 -8.43
N ALA A 33 35.24 35.71 -9.26
CA ALA A 33 34.96 36.96 -9.95
C ALA A 33 34.67 38.10 -8.95
N THR A 34 33.91 37.83 -7.89
CA THR A 34 33.60 38.80 -6.83
C THR A 34 34.87 39.25 -6.10
N VAL A 35 35.78 38.32 -5.78
CA VAL A 35 37.05 38.65 -5.09
C VAL A 35 37.96 39.53 -5.95
N ILE A 36 37.97 39.35 -7.27
CA ILE A 36 38.79 40.14 -8.19
C ILE A 36 38.05 41.35 -8.79
N ASN A 37 36.82 41.64 -8.32
CA ASN A 37 35.93 42.68 -8.89
C ASN A 37 35.70 42.55 -10.41
N ALA A 38 35.64 41.32 -10.93
CA ALA A 38 35.25 41.03 -12.30
C ALA A 38 33.73 40.87 -12.45
N ASP A 39 33.23 41.01 -13.68
CA ASP A 39 31.82 40.77 -13.99
C ASP A 39 31.47 39.29 -13.79
N SER A 40 30.42 39.03 -13.00
CA SER A 40 29.89 37.70 -12.71
C SER A 40 28.42 37.53 -13.11
N SER A 41 27.84 38.54 -13.77
CA SER A 41 26.41 38.60 -14.10
C SER A 41 25.95 37.37 -14.89
N GLY A 42 26.67 36.98 -15.94
CA GLY A 42 26.33 35.79 -16.75
C GLY A 42 26.34 34.49 -15.93
N ALA A 43 27.32 34.31 -15.05
CA ALA A 43 27.41 33.15 -14.17
C ALA A 43 26.29 33.15 -13.11
N GLN A 44 25.92 34.33 -12.60
CA GLN A 44 24.78 34.50 -11.67
C GLN A 44 23.45 34.16 -12.38
N THR A 45 23.24 34.59 -13.62
CA THR A 45 22.05 34.24 -14.40
C THR A 45 21.96 32.74 -14.66
N ALA A 46 23.07 32.11 -15.06
CA ALA A 46 23.13 30.66 -15.25
C ALA A 46 22.84 29.91 -13.94
N GLN A 47 23.39 30.38 -12.82
CA GLN A 47 23.16 29.80 -11.50
C GLN A 47 21.68 29.90 -11.11
N ALA A 48 21.05 31.07 -11.29
CA ALA A 48 19.63 31.25 -11.00
C ALA A 48 18.75 30.29 -11.80
N ALA A 49 19.04 30.08 -13.09
CA ALA A 49 18.30 29.13 -13.93
C ALA A 49 18.43 27.68 -13.44
N LEU A 50 19.62 27.26 -12.99
CA LEU A 50 19.82 25.91 -12.42
C LEU A 50 19.10 25.75 -11.08
N ILE A 51 19.07 26.80 -10.26
CA ILE A 51 18.33 26.81 -8.99
C ILE A 51 16.83 26.71 -9.24
N ASP A 52 16.31 27.40 -10.26
CA ASP A 52 14.90 27.30 -10.65
C ASP A 52 14.55 25.85 -11.03
N GLN A 53 15.40 25.18 -11.82
CA GLN A 53 15.22 23.77 -12.16
C GLN A 53 15.26 22.86 -10.91
N LEU A 54 16.20 23.11 -9.99
CA LEU A 54 16.32 22.34 -8.76
C LEU A 54 15.07 22.51 -7.87
N SER A 55 14.52 23.73 -7.80
CA SER A 55 13.30 24.04 -7.03
C SER A 55 12.05 23.33 -7.55
N GLY A 56 12.02 22.95 -8.83
CA GLY A 56 10.96 22.11 -9.39
C GLY A 56 11.04 20.65 -8.91
N LEU A 57 12.25 20.16 -8.64
CA LEU A 57 12.48 18.78 -8.18
C LEU A 57 12.28 18.64 -6.66
N MET A 58 12.71 19.63 -5.88
CA MET A 58 12.67 19.59 -4.43
C MET A 58 12.55 20.98 -3.78
N ASP A 59 12.01 21.02 -2.57
CA ASP A 59 11.96 22.22 -1.75
C ASP A 59 13.38 22.71 -1.34
N VAL A 60 13.71 23.96 -1.70
CA VAL A 60 15.00 24.58 -1.44
C VAL A 60 14.84 26.00 -0.88
N ARG A 61 15.76 26.37 0.01
CA ARG A 61 15.93 27.71 0.56
C ARG A 61 17.31 28.21 0.17
N ILE A 62 17.34 29.43 -0.38
CA ILE A 62 18.54 30.03 -0.95
C ILE A 62 18.94 31.24 -0.10
N THR A 63 20.21 31.33 0.27
CA THR A 63 20.78 32.48 0.97
C THR A 63 22.04 32.96 0.25
N GLY A 64 22.17 34.27 0.05
CA GLY A 64 23.36 34.85 -0.56
C GLY A 64 24.58 34.75 0.36
N ARG A 65 25.77 34.55 -0.22
CA ARG A 65 27.03 34.48 0.51
C ARG A 65 27.80 35.79 0.41
N ALA A 66 28.46 36.18 1.51
CA ALA A 66 29.30 37.38 1.55
C ALA A 66 30.49 37.34 0.57
N VAL A 67 30.95 36.13 0.22
CA VAL A 67 32.05 35.91 -0.74
C VAL A 67 31.60 35.82 -2.19
N GLY A 68 30.32 36.06 -2.48
CA GLY A 68 29.71 35.80 -3.79
C GLY A 68 29.14 34.39 -3.90
N GLY A 69 28.12 34.23 -4.75
CA GLY A 69 27.35 32.98 -4.90
C GLY A 69 26.28 32.78 -3.82
N VAL A 70 25.75 31.56 -3.74
CA VAL A 70 24.64 31.20 -2.85
C VAL A 70 24.93 29.96 -2.02
N GLU A 71 24.27 29.87 -0.88
CA GLU A 71 24.11 28.67 -0.07
C GLU A 71 22.68 28.14 -0.25
N ILE A 72 22.54 26.83 -0.42
CA ILE A 72 21.25 26.17 -0.64
C ILE A 72 21.03 25.14 0.46
N ARG A 73 19.86 25.20 1.10
CA ARG A 73 19.42 24.25 2.12
C ARG A 73 18.02 23.72 1.83
N THR A 74 17.66 22.56 2.39
CA THR A 74 16.26 22.10 2.42
C THR A 74 15.43 22.90 3.44
N GLY A 75 14.11 22.73 3.46
CA GLY A 75 13.23 23.33 4.48
C GLY A 75 13.60 22.95 5.93
N ALA A 76 14.17 21.76 6.13
CA ALA A 76 14.71 21.26 7.41
C ALA A 76 16.17 21.69 7.69
N GLY A 77 16.77 22.48 6.81
CA GLY A 77 18.11 23.05 7.00
C GLY A 77 19.28 22.14 6.62
N ILE A 78 19.03 21.04 5.88
CA ILE A 78 20.10 20.18 5.34
C ILE A 78 20.86 20.95 4.27
N LEU A 79 22.20 21.00 4.36
CA LEU A 79 23.03 21.73 3.40
C LEU A 79 23.12 20.96 2.06
N LEU A 80 22.76 21.63 0.98
CA LEU A 80 22.76 21.06 -0.38
C LEU A 80 23.88 21.64 -1.26
N ALA A 81 24.16 22.94 -1.17
CA ALA A 81 25.24 23.61 -1.92
C ALA A 81 25.77 24.84 -1.16
N GLY A 82 26.97 25.30 -1.50
CA GLY A 82 27.64 26.48 -0.91
C GLY A 82 28.94 26.16 -0.15
N GLN A 83 29.17 24.90 0.22
CA GLN A 83 30.44 24.44 0.82
C GLN A 83 30.89 23.11 0.19
N GLY A 84 30.67 22.97 -1.12
CA GLY A 84 30.57 21.70 -1.82
C GLY A 84 29.12 21.37 -2.19
N ALA A 85 28.96 20.45 -3.14
CA ALA A 85 27.67 19.91 -3.53
C ALA A 85 27.34 18.67 -2.68
N ALA A 86 26.14 18.61 -2.11
CA ALA A 86 25.64 17.41 -1.48
C ALA A 86 25.37 16.32 -2.52
N LYS A 87 25.51 15.07 -2.10
CA LYS A 87 25.16 13.91 -2.92
C LYS A 87 23.89 13.27 -2.40
N LEU A 88 22.86 13.26 -3.23
CA LEU A 88 21.66 12.48 -3.00
C LEU A 88 21.90 11.05 -3.49
N ASP A 89 21.65 10.08 -2.62
CA ASP A 89 21.75 8.66 -2.93
C ASP A 89 20.38 7.99 -2.85
N TYR A 90 20.07 7.23 -3.90
CA TYR A 90 18.83 6.48 -3.99
C TYR A 90 19.04 5.21 -4.78
N VAL A 91 18.63 4.09 -4.19
CA VAL A 91 18.66 2.76 -4.80
C VAL A 91 17.23 2.32 -5.05
N ARG A 92 16.88 2.15 -6.32
CA ARG A 92 15.56 1.65 -6.73
C ARG A 92 15.27 0.26 -6.15
N ALA A 93 13.99 -0.05 -5.98
CA ALA A 93 13.60 -1.43 -5.74
C ALA A 93 13.78 -2.26 -7.02
N GLY A 94 14.08 -3.56 -6.86
CA GLY A 94 14.22 -4.48 -7.99
C GLY A 94 12.87 -4.76 -8.64
N ALA A 95 12.08 -5.62 -8.00
CA ALA A 95 10.69 -5.87 -8.36
C ALA A 95 9.77 -5.11 -7.39
N VAL A 96 8.71 -4.50 -7.92
CA VAL A 96 7.73 -3.74 -7.14
C VAL A 96 6.41 -4.50 -7.09
N SER A 97 6.01 -4.89 -5.89
CA SER A 97 4.70 -5.46 -5.55
C SER A 97 3.95 -4.52 -4.60
N ALA A 98 2.76 -4.91 -4.16
CA ALA A 98 2.03 -4.19 -3.12
C ALA A 98 2.77 -4.18 -1.76
N GLU A 99 3.63 -5.16 -1.51
CA GLU A 99 4.39 -5.32 -0.25
C GLU A 99 5.79 -4.69 -0.29
N THR A 100 6.24 -4.22 -1.45
CA THR A 100 7.58 -3.63 -1.57
C THR A 100 7.75 -2.44 -0.63
N VAL A 101 8.73 -2.57 0.26
CA VAL A 101 9.27 -1.50 1.08
C VAL A 101 10.40 -0.84 0.30
N PHE A 102 10.26 0.44 0.00
CA PHE A 102 11.26 1.20 -0.76
C PHE A 102 12.40 1.68 0.14
N ASN A 103 13.55 1.93 -0.50
CA ASN A 103 14.66 2.58 0.17
C ASN A 103 14.35 4.07 0.41
N GLU A 104 15.05 4.67 1.37
CA GLU A 104 14.98 6.10 1.59
C GLU A 104 15.90 6.84 0.61
N VAL A 105 15.54 8.07 0.25
CA VAL A 105 16.45 8.98 -0.44
C VAL A 105 17.36 9.62 0.61
N MET A 106 18.65 9.34 0.54
CA MET A 106 19.63 9.81 1.52
C MET A 106 20.38 11.04 0.98
N VAL A 107 20.64 12.03 1.83
CA VAL A 107 21.49 13.18 1.53
C VAL A 107 22.80 13.05 2.29
N ILE A 108 23.92 13.10 1.56
CA ILE A 108 25.27 13.15 2.11
C ILE A 108 25.75 14.59 2.02
N GLU A 109 25.84 15.26 3.17
CA GLU A 109 26.28 16.66 3.24
C GLU A 109 27.79 16.79 2.93
N PRO A 110 28.22 17.87 2.27
CA PRO A 110 29.63 18.15 2.03
C PRO A 110 30.32 18.71 3.30
N PRO A 111 31.65 18.56 3.48
CA PRO A 111 32.59 17.81 2.63
C PRO A 111 32.70 16.30 2.95
N ALA A 112 32.14 15.82 4.06
CA ALA A 112 32.03 14.40 4.44
C ALA A 112 31.04 14.20 5.62
N GLY A 113 29.86 14.81 5.51
CA GLY A 113 28.85 14.84 6.56
C GLY A 113 28.11 13.52 6.76
N LYS A 114 27.30 13.46 7.81
CA LYS A 114 26.44 12.32 8.14
C LYS A 114 25.31 12.20 7.12
N ALA A 115 25.02 10.99 6.64
CA ALA A 115 23.86 10.74 5.79
C ALA A 115 22.56 11.01 6.57
N ARG A 116 21.63 11.78 5.97
CA ARG A 116 20.31 12.07 6.54
C ARG A 116 19.21 11.72 5.54
N SER A 117 18.02 11.35 6.01
CA SER A 117 16.88 11.10 5.14
C SER A 117 16.39 12.43 4.54
N LEU A 118 16.21 12.46 3.22
CA LEU A 118 15.67 13.64 2.52
C LEU A 118 14.18 13.85 2.86
N ALA A 119 13.45 12.77 3.17
CA ALA A 119 12.01 12.80 3.39
C ALA A 119 11.60 13.72 4.57
N GLU A 120 12.43 13.83 5.60
CA GLU A 120 12.19 14.67 6.78
C GLU A 120 12.16 16.18 6.46
N GLY A 121 12.69 16.60 5.31
CA GLY A 121 12.90 18.02 4.98
C GLY A 121 12.17 18.54 3.74
N LEU A 122 11.39 17.69 3.06
CA LEU A 122 10.70 18.06 1.83
C LEU A 122 9.25 18.44 2.08
N GLY A 123 8.93 19.73 1.91
CA GLY A 123 7.55 20.22 1.90
C GLY A 123 6.89 20.21 0.52
N SER A 124 7.67 20.20 -0.56
CA SER A 124 7.17 20.29 -1.95
C SER A 124 8.20 19.76 -2.97
N GLY A 125 7.87 19.87 -4.26
CA GLY A 125 8.69 19.40 -5.39
C GLY A 125 8.25 18.05 -5.94
N GLU A 126 8.75 17.71 -7.13
CA GLU A 126 8.43 16.45 -7.80
C GLU A 126 8.79 15.22 -6.94
N ILE A 127 9.94 15.22 -6.27
CA ILE A 127 10.39 14.09 -5.44
C ILE A 127 9.39 13.84 -4.31
N LYS A 128 8.90 14.90 -3.64
CA LYS A 128 7.91 14.78 -2.56
C LYS A 128 6.60 14.19 -3.06
N GLY A 129 6.08 14.69 -4.18
CA GLY A 129 4.83 14.19 -4.77
C GLY A 129 4.94 12.74 -5.23
N LEU A 130 6.09 12.32 -5.77
CA LEU A 130 6.33 10.92 -6.14
C LEU A 130 6.42 9.99 -4.92
N LEU A 131 7.06 10.45 -3.83
CA LEU A 131 7.11 9.70 -2.58
C LEU A 131 5.70 9.52 -1.98
N GLU A 132 4.89 10.58 -1.95
CA GLU A 132 3.50 10.51 -1.48
C GLU A 132 2.63 9.58 -2.33
N LEU A 133 2.80 9.62 -3.66
CA LEU A 133 2.10 8.70 -4.56
C LEU A 133 2.51 7.25 -4.32
N ARG A 134 3.82 6.99 -4.21
CA ARG A 134 4.39 5.64 -4.13
C ARG A 134 4.14 4.97 -2.77
N ASP A 135 4.24 5.75 -1.70
CA ASP A 135 4.28 5.23 -0.33
C ASP A 135 2.97 5.47 0.44
N GLY A 136 2.12 6.40 -0.01
CA GLY A 136 0.83 6.71 0.63
C GLY A 136 -0.37 6.36 -0.26
N GLU A 137 -0.57 7.14 -1.34
CA GLU A 137 -1.80 7.11 -2.13
C GLU A 137 -2.01 5.80 -2.91
N ALA A 138 -0.97 5.30 -3.58
CA ALA A 138 -1.08 4.07 -4.36
C ALA A 138 -1.28 2.82 -3.49
N PRO A 139 -0.54 2.62 -2.37
CA PRO A 139 -0.83 1.55 -1.43
C PRO A 139 -2.26 1.62 -0.86
N ALA A 140 -2.70 2.81 -0.42
CA ALA A 140 -4.05 3.00 0.10
C ALA A 140 -5.13 2.64 -0.93
N THR A 141 -4.94 3.03 -2.19
CA THR A 141 -5.87 2.69 -3.28
C THR A 141 -5.87 1.18 -3.56
N ALA A 142 -4.70 0.54 -3.54
CA ALA A 142 -4.57 -0.90 -3.73
C ALA A 142 -5.26 -1.70 -2.62
N GLU A 143 -5.13 -1.28 -1.36
CA GLU A 143 -5.84 -1.91 -0.23
C GLU A 143 -7.36 -1.86 -0.40
N ARG A 144 -7.90 -0.73 -0.87
CA ARG A 144 -9.36 -0.59 -1.07
C ARG A 144 -9.87 -1.39 -2.25
N LEU A 145 -9.09 -1.46 -3.33
CA LEU A 145 -9.40 -2.34 -4.44
C LEU A 145 -9.38 -3.80 -3.99
N ALA A 146 -8.36 -4.19 -3.22
CA ALA A 146 -8.25 -5.53 -2.68
C ALA A 146 -9.37 -5.88 -1.69
N GLU A 147 -9.85 -4.91 -0.91
CA GLU A 147 -11.06 -5.05 -0.09
C GLU A 147 -12.30 -5.30 -0.95
N LEU A 148 -12.51 -4.50 -1.99
CA LEU A 148 -13.62 -4.73 -2.92
C LEU A 148 -13.55 -6.12 -3.56
N MET A 149 -12.38 -6.53 -4.05
CA MET A 149 -12.21 -7.83 -4.72
C MET A 149 -12.37 -9.00 -3.76
N SER A 150 -11.87 -8.87 -2.52
CA SER A 150 -12.08 -9.87 -1.48
C SER A 150 -13.55 -10.04 -1.15
N ARG A 151 -14.31 -8.95 -0.94
CA ARG A 151 -15.76 -9.03 -0.70
C ARG A 151 -16.56 -9.52 -1.91
N LEU A 152 -16.10 -9.23 -3.12
CA LEU A 152 -16.68 -9.80 -4.35
C LEU A 152 -16.49 -11.30 -4.44
N ALA A 153 -15.24 -11.77 -4.28
CA ALA A 153 -14.93 -13.18 -4.24
C ALA A 153 -15.73 -13.87 -3.13
N ASP A 154 -15.81 -13.22 -1.97
CA ASP A 154 -16.55 -13.70 -0.81
C ASP A 154 -18.04 -13.89 -1.07
N GLU A 155 -18.75 -12.88 -1.58
CA GLU A 155 -20.19 -13.00 -1.84
C GLU A 155 -20.51 -14.00 -2.97
N LEU A 156 -19.67 -14.06 -4.00
CA LEU A 156 -19.80 -15.08 -5.06
C LEU A 156 -19.58 -16.48 -4.49
N ASN A 157 -18.55 -16.65 -3.66
CA ASN A 157 -18.27 -17.92 -2.99
C ASN A 157 -19.37 -18.28 -1.99
N ARG A 158 -19.95 -17.32 -1.26
CA ARG A 158 -21.08 -17.55 -0.36
C ARG A 158 -22.26 -18.16 -1.12
N ALA A 159 -22.60 -17.60 -2.27
CA ALA A 159 -23.69 -18.09 -3.12
C ALA A 159 -23.37 -19.47 -3.75
N HIS A 160 -22.14 -19.65 -4.24
CA HIS A 160 -21.70 -20.91 -4.85
C HIS A 160 -21.61 -22.05 -3.84
N ASN A 161 -21.10 -21.79 -2.63
CA ASN A 161 -21.04 -22.76 -1.52
C ASN A 161 -22.40 -23.10 -0.92
N ALA A 162 -23.42 -22.24 -1.07
CA ALA A 162 -24.79 -22.53 -0.65
C ALA A 162 -25.57 -23.38 -1.68
N SER A 163 -24.91 -23.78 -2.77
CA SER A 163 -25.49 -24.50 -3.91
C SER A 163 -24.55 -25.64 -4.35
N SER A 164 -25.01 -26.49 -5.27
CA SER A 164 -24.21 -27.55 -5.88
C SER A 164 -24.42 -27.60 -7.39
N ALA A 165 -23.43 -28.19 -8.09
CA ALA A 165 -23.58 -28.55 -9.49
C ALA A 165 -24.57 -29.71 -9.65
N ALA A 166 -25.10 -29.90 -10.85
CA ALA A 166 -26.03 -30.98 -11.17
C ALA A 166 -25.58 -31.66 -12.48
N PRO A 167 -24.90 -32.82 -12.44
CA PRO A 167 -24.71 -33.71 -11.29
C PRO A 167 -23.76 -33.14 -10.22
N PRO A 168 -23.94 -33.51 -8.93
CA PRO A 168 -23.01 -33.11 -7.87
C PRO A 168 -21.59 -33.62 -8.11
N PRO A 169 -20.54 -32.83 -7.79
CA PRO A 169 -19.16 -33.23 -8.02
C PRO A 169 -18.73 -34.35 -7.08
N ASN A 170 -17.87 -35.26 -7.55
CA ASN A 170 -17.35 -36.35 -6.72
C ASN A 170 -16.44 -35.88 -5.58
N SER A 171 -15.76 -34.75 -5.73
CA SER A 171 -14.89 -34.19 -4.70
C SER A 171 -15.12 -32.69 -4.51
N LEU A 172 -15.08 -32.28 -3.24
CA LEU A 172 -15.05 -30.90 -2.79
C LEU A 172 -13.72 -30.66 -2.07
N THR A 173 -12.89 -29.79 -2.63
CA THR A 173 -11.58 -29.44 -2.07
C THR A 173 -11.59 -27.99 -1.63
N GLY A 174 -11.34 -27.76 -0.34
CA GLY A 174 -11.39 -26.46 0.29
C GLY A 174 -10.21 -25.53 -0.01
N ARG A 175 -10.34 -24.31 0.49
CA ARG A 175 -9.27 -23.32 0.55
C ARG A 175 -8.30 -23.64 1.68
N ASN A 176 -7.09 -23.11 1.60
CA ASN A 176 -6.19 -23.09 2.76
C ASN A 176 -6.70 -22.05 3.75
N ILE A 177 -7.13 -22.47 4.93
CA ILE A 177 -7.68 -21.56 5.96
C ILE A 177 -6.61 -21.00 6.90
N GLY A 178 -5.35 -21.40 6.74
CA GLY A 178 -4.24 -20.84 7.51
C GLY A 178 -4.19 -21.26 8.99
N GLN A 179 -4.87 -22.34 9.36
CA GLN A 179 -4.96 -22.82 10.74
C GLN A 179 -5.19 -24.34 10.78
N SER A 180 -4.97 -24.97 11.94
CA SER A 180 -5.32 -26.38 12.15
C SER A 180 -6.83 -26.60 12.10
N LEU A 181 -7.25 -27.81 11.75
CA LEU A 181 -8.67 -28.14 11.65
C LEU A 181 -9.38 -28.00 13.01
N GLU A 182 -8.70 -28.39 14.09
CA GLU A 182 -9.22 -28.31 15.45
C GLU A 182 -9.53 -26.85 15.81
N THR A 183 -8.61 -25.93 15.52
CA THR A 183 -8.80 -24.49 15.74
C THR A 183 -9.90 -23.93 14.84
N ALA A 184 -9.94 -24.38 13.58
CA ALA A 184 -10.95 -23.97 12.61
C ALA A 184 -12.37 -24.34 13.04
N LEU A 185 -12.56 -25.50 13.65
CA LEU A 185 -13.86 -26.00 14.09
C LEU A 185 -14.36 -25.37 15.40
N GLN A 186 -13.47 -24.84 16.23
CA GLN A 186 -13.87 -24.18 17.48
C GLN A 186 -14.76 -22.96 17.23
N GLY A 187 -15.85 -22.80 17.98
CA GLY A 187 -16.72 -21.62 17.90
C GLY A 187 -17.65 -21.58 16.67
N PHE A 188 -17.76 -22.68 15.90
CA PHE A 188 -18.89 -22.85 15.00
C PHE A 188 -20.19 -23.01 15.80
N THR A 189 -21.27 -22.56 15.17
CA THR A 189 -22.64 -22.77 15.65
C THR A 189 -23.49 -23.36 14.53
N GLY A 190 -24.67 -23.90 14.86
CA GLY A 190 -25.61 -24.44 13.89
C GLY A 190 -25.25 -25.83 13.36
N ARG A 191 -26.02 -26.29 12.38
CA ARG A 191 -25.97 -27.64 11.83
C ARG A 191 -25.73 -27.62 10.33
N THR A 192 -24.97 -28.59 9.85
CA THR A 192 -24.71 -28.80 8.42
C THR A 192 -24.78 -30.28 8.11
N SER A 193 -25.17 -30.63 6.89
CA SER A 193 -25.26 -32.01 6.44
C SER A 193 -24.30 -32.24 5.28
N ILE A 194 -23.52 -33.31 5.36
CA ILE A 194 -22.77 -33.85 4.22
C ILE A 194 -23.64 -34.93 3.59
N VAL A 195 -23.98 -34.75 2.33
CA VAL A 195 -24.90 -35.61 1.59
C VAL A 195 -24.15 -36.25 0.44
N ILE A 196 -24.10 -37.58 0.45
CA ILE A 196 -23.60 -38.38 -0.67
C ILE A 196 -24.78 -38.72 -1.57
N THR A 197 -24.62 -38.45 -2.85
CA THR A 197 -25.65 -38.62 -3.88
C THR A 197 -25.15 -39.51 -5.02
N ASN A 198 -26.07 -40.05 -5.82
CA ASN A 198 -25.73 -40.59 -7.13
C ASN A 198 -25.68 -39.48 -8.20
N ASP A 199 -25.33 -39.84 -9.44
CA ASP A 199 -25.27 -38.91 -10.60
C ASP A 199 -26.60 -38.22 -10.95
N GLN A 200 -27.73 -38.68 -10.37
CA GLN A 200 -29.04 -38.06 -10.53
C GLN A 200 -29.39 -37.09 -9.38
N GLY A 201 -28.51 -36.91 -8.40
CA GLY A 201 -28.75 -36.06 -7.24
C GLY A 201 -29.67 -36.69 -6.17
N VAL A 202 -29.83 -38.02 -6.21
CA VAL A 202 -30.58 -38.78 -5.20
C VAL A 202 -29.68 -39.15 -4.03
N VAL A 203 -30.14 -38.93 -2.80
CA VAL A 203 -29.39 -39.20 -1.57
C VAL A 203 -29.14 -40.70 -1.40
N LEU A 204 -27.87 -41.08 -1.32
CA LEU A 204 -27.40 -42.40 -0.91
C LEU A 204 -27.13 -42.43 0.60
N GLN A 205 -26.57 -41.34 1.12
CA GLN A 205 -26.25 -41.19 2.52
C GLN A 205 -26.31 -39.72 2.93
N LYS A 206 -26.75 -39.47 4.17
CA LYS A 206 -26.75 -38.15 4.78
C LYS A 206 -26.12 -38.24 6.17
N ILE A 207 -25.17 -37.34 6.42
CA ILE A 207 -24.43 -37.22 7.67
C ILE A 207 -24.74 -35.84 8.23
N ASP A 208 -25.48 -35.81 9.34
CA ASP A 208 -25.84 -34.56 10.02
C ASP A 208 -24.78 -34.23 11.08
N LEU A 209 -24.22 -33.03 10.98
CA LEU A 209 -23.19 -32.51 11.87
C LEU A 209 -23.76 -31.37 12.70
N ASP A 210 -23.82 -31.55 14.02
CA ASP A 210 -24.05 -30.45 14.95
C ASP A 210 -22.71 -29.81 15.32
N LEU A 211 -22.46 -28.63 14.76
CA LEU A 211 -21.18 -27.96 14.92
C LEU A 211 -21.02 -27.31 16.30
N ALA A 212 -22.11 -27.13 17.06
CA ALA A 212 -22.04 -26.59 18.41
C ALA A 212 -21.59 -27.63 19.43
N THR A 213 -21.81 -28.92 19.15
CA THR A 213 -21.53 -30.03 20.09
C THR A 213 -20.45 -30.99 19.62
N LEU A 214 -19.95 -30.86 18.38
CA LEU A 214 -18.89 -31.73 17.88
C LEU A 214 -17.60 -31.59 18.70
N ASN A 215 -16.80 -32.64 18.72
CA ASN A 215 -15.45 -32.59 19.26
C ASN A 215 -14.46 -32.32 18.11
N PRO A 216 -13.80 -31.14 18.07
CA PRO A 216 -12.86 -30.80 17.00
C PRO A 216 -11.73 -31.82 16.83
N ALA A 217 -11.27 -32.45 17.92
CA ALA A 217 -10.13 -33.36 17.91
C ALA A 217 -10.45 -34.71 17.26
N THR A 218 -11.71 -35.16 17.26
CA THR A 218 -12.13 -36.44 16.67
C THR A 218 -12.89 -36.26 15.37
N PHE A 219 -13.16 -35.02 14.95
CA PHE A 219 -14.02 -34.71 13.80
C PHE A 219 -13.71 -35.52 12.54
N LEU A 220 -12.45 -35.57 12.09
CA LEU A 220 -12.10 -36.33 10.87
C LEU A 220 -12.30 -37.83 11.05
N ALA A 221 -11.97 -38.37 12.22
CA ALA A 221 -12.16 -39.79 12.50
C ALA A 221 -13.65 -40.14 12.50
N ASP A 222 -14.47 -39.34 13.18
CA ASP A 222 -15.91 -39.52 13.28
C ASP A 222 -16.59 -39.35 11.92
N LEU A 223 -16.18 -38.35 11.13
CA LEU A 223 -16.71 -38.14 9.78
C LEU A 223 -16.34 -39.30 8.84
N ASN A 224 -15.09 -39.75 8.85
CA ASN A 224 -14.68 -40.90 8.03
C ASN A 224 -15.37 -42.20 8.44
N ALA A 225 -15.56 -42.41 9.75
CA ALA A 225 -16.31 -43.56 10.25
C ALA A 225 -17.76 -43.56 9.77
N GLN A 226 -18.39 -42.38 9.72
CA GLN A 226 -19.73 -42.23 9.18
C GLN A 226 -19.77 -42.40 7.66
N LEU A 227 -18.84 -41.80 6.90
CA LEU A 227 -18.76 -41.94 5.44
C LEU A 227 -18.54 -43.39 5.01
N GLY A 228 -17.76 -44.17 5.76
CA GLY A 228 -17.54 -45.59 5.50
C GLY A 228 -17.06 -45.87 4.08
N ALA A 229 -17.74 -46.77 3.36
CA ALA A 229 -17.39 -47.12 1.98
C ALA A 229 -17.84 -46.08 0.94
N ASN A 230 -18.65 -45.10 1.32
CA ASN A 230 -19.25 -44.13 0.40
C ASN A 230 -18.39 -42.88 0.19
N GLY A 231 -17.28 -42.72 0.92
CA GLY A 231 -16.39 -41.58 0.75
C GLY A 231 -15.31 -41.49 1.82
N SER A 232 -14.52 -40.42 1.75
CA SER A 232 -13.52 -40.07 2.75
C SER A 232 -13.41 -38.54 2.92
N ALA A 233 -12.87 -38.13 4.07
CA ALA A 233 -12.54 -36.75 4.38
C ALA A 233 -11.10 -36.65 4.90
N SER A 234 -10.37 -35.63 4.48
CA SER A 234 -8.98 -35.41 4.88
C SER A 234 -8.70 -33.93 5.10
N PHE A 235 -7.74 -33.61 5.95
CA PHE A 235 -7.24 -32.25 6.13
C PHE A 235 -5.72 -32.22 5.94
N VAL A 236 -5.27 -31.59 4.86
CA VAL A 236 -3.85 -31.55 4.46
C VAL A 236 -3.53 -30.13 4.03
N ASP A 237 -2.39 -29.58 4.45
CA ASP A 237 -1.92 -28.24 4.11
C ASP A 237 -2.97 -27.14 4.36
N GLY A 238 -3.70 -27.25 5.48
CA GLY A 238 -4.75 -26.30 5.84
C GLY A 238 -6.03 -26.41 5.02
N ARG A 239 -6.22 -27.46 4.21
CA ARG A 239 -7.36 -27.64 3.31
C ARG A 239 -8.20 -28.85 3.72
N LEU A 240 -9.50 -28.65 3.92
CA LEU A 240 -10.46 -29.74 4.07
C LEU A 240 -10.84 -30.28 2.69
N LYS A 241 -10.71 -31.59 2.48
CA LYS A 241 -11.21 -32.29 1.29
C LYS A 241 -12.26 -33.31 1.72
N ILE A 242 -13.37 -33.36 0.99
CA ILE A 242 -14.39 -34.41 1.10
C ILE A 242 -14.52 -35.04 -0.29
N GLU A 243 -14.49 -36.36 -0.36
CA GLU A 243 -14.49 -37.12 -1.60
C GLU A 243 -15.45 -38.30 -1.48
N GLY A 244 -16.37 -38.41 -2.42
CA GLY A 244 -17.26 -39.56 -2.52
C GLY A 244 -16.58 -40.75 -3.18
N ALA A 245 -17.11 -41.95 -2.96
CA ALA A 245 -16.70 -43.13 -3.71
C ALA A 245 -16.96 -42.97 -5.23
N PRO A 246 -16.28 -43.73 -6.10
CA PRO A 246 -16.50 -43.66 -7.54
C PRO A 246 -17.99 -43.80 -7.92
N GLY A 247 -18.49 -42.88 -8.76
CA GLY A 247 -19.91 -42.84 -9.17
C GLY A 247 -20.85 -42.17 -8.16
N THR A 248 -20.30 -41.49 -7.15
CA THR A 248 -21.08 -40.67 -6.20
C THR A 248 -20.68 -39.21 -6.28
N GLY A 249 -21.59 -38.32 -5.86
CA GLY A 249 -21.37 -36.89 -5.74
C GLY A 249 -21.56 -36.41 -4.31
N VAL A 250 -20.78 -35.40 -3.90
CA VAL A 250 -20.79 -34.80 -2.57
C VAL A 250 -21.51 -33.46 -2.61
N VAL A 251 -22.41 -33.25 -1.65
CA VAL A 251 -23.13 -32.00 -1.44
C VAL A 251 -23.03 -31.63 0.02
N VAL A 252 -22.73 -30.36 0.31
CA VAL A 252 -22.82 -29.80 1.67
C VAL A 252 -24.00 -28.87 1.71
N VAL A 253 -24.88 -29.04 2.69
CA VAL A 253 -26.08 -28.22 2.84
C VAL A 253 -26.32 -27.88 4.30
N ASP A 254 -26.56 -26.61 4.58
CA ASP A 254 -26.86 -26.15 5.94
C ASP A 254 -28.32 -26.41 6.31
N ASP A 255 -28.55 -26.68 7.59
CA ASP A 255 -29.90 -26.83 8.12
C ASP A 255 -30.67 -25.51 8.00
N PRO A 256 -31.91 -25.51 7.48
CA PRO A 256 -32.64 -24.27 7.22
C PRO A 256 -33.14 -23.58 8.51
N ALA A 257 -33.26 -24.31 9.62
CA ALA A 257 -33.71 -23.76 10.90
C ALA A 257 -32.56 -23.29 11.78
N ALA A 258 -31.41 -23.96 11.70
CA ALA A 258 -30.20 -23.64 12.44
C ALA A 258 -28.98 -23.74 11.51
N PRO A 259 -28.82 -22.82 10.54
CA PRO A 259 -27.74 -22.90 9.56
C PRO A 259 -26.39 -22.78 10.26
N SER A 260 -25.39 -23.49 9.73
CA SER A 260 -24.04 -23.36 10.26
C SER A 260 -23.52 -21.93 10.13
N ASN A 261 -22.76 -21.48 11.12
CA ASN A 261 -22.21 -20.14 11.11
C ASN A 261 -20.93 -20.03 11.94
N LYS A 262 -19.90 -19.43 11.33
CA LYS A 262 -18.70 -18.90 11.98
C LYS A 262 -18.28 -17.62 11.27
N GLY A 263 -18.23 -16.51 11.99
CA GLY A 263 -17.83 -15.21 11.41
C GLY A 263 -18.71 -14.73 10.24
N GLY A 264 -19.99 -15.16 10.17
CA GLY A 264 -20.90 -14.83 9.06
C GLY A 264 -20.84 -15.81 7.88
N ARG A 265 -20.07 -16.91 8.00
CA ARG A 265 -19.92 -17.93 6.95
C ARG A 265 -20.47 -19.27 7.41
N GLY A 266 -21.24 -19.92 6.53
CA GLY A 266 -21.60 -21.34 6.70
C GLY A 266 -20.39 -22.25 6.52
N PHE A 267 -20.53 -23.53 6.86
CA PHE A 267 -19.46 -24.52 6.92
C PHE A 267 -18.74 -24.67 5.58
N SER A 268 -19.49 -24.94 4.50
CA SER A 268 -18.89 -25.03 3.15
C SER A 268 -18.19 -23.74 2.76
N HIS A 269 -18.81 -22.59 3.08
CA HIS A 269 -18.26 -21.28 2.74
C HIS A 269 -16.98 -20.96 3.51
N PHE A 270 -16.91 -21.27 4.80
CA PHE A 270 -15.73 -21.06 5.64
C PHE A 270 -14.53 -21.88 5.13
N PHE A 271 -14.73 -23.19 4.93
CA PHE A 271 -13.69 -24.08 4.41
C PHE A 271 -13.46 -23.91 2.89
N GLY A 272 -14.32 -23.17 2.20
CA GLY A 272 -14.24 -22.94 0.76
C GLY A 272 -14.40 -24.20 -0.08
N LEU A 273 -15.17 -25.18 0.40
CA LEU A 273 -15.31 -26.51 -0.22
C LEU A 273 -15.84 -26.46 -1.65
N ASN A 274 -16.57 -25.40 -1.99
CA ASN A 274 -17.11 -25.16 -3.31
C ASN A 274 -16.92 -23.68 -3.70
N ASP A 275 -15.73 -23.10 -3.54
CA ASP A 275 -15.42 -21.72 -3.95
C ASP A 275 -15.34 -21.53 -5.46
N LEU A 276 -16.14 -20.64 -6.05
CA LEU A 276 -16.05 -20.27 -7.46
C LEU A 276 -14.79 -19.46 -7.77
N ILE A 277 -14.45 -18.53 -6.86
CA ILE A 277 -13.26 -17.69 -6.94
C ILE A 277 -12.24 -18.21 -5.93
N THR A 278 -11.12 -18.69 -6.44
CA THR A 278 -10.00 -19.19 -5.65
C THR A 278 -8.90 -18.15 -5.54
N SER A 279 -8.12 -18.22 -4.46
CA SER A 279 -6.92 -17.40 -4.27
C SER A 279 -5.73 -18.28 -3.92
N ALA A 280 -4.56 -17.94 -4.46
CA ALA A 280 -3.31 -18.61 -4.13
C ALA A 280 -2.80 -18.25 -2.72
N GLN A 281 -3.18 -17.07 -2.22
CA GLN A 281 -2.85 -16.55 -0.88
C GLN A 281 -4.13 -16.35 -0.04
N PRO A 282 -4.03 -16.30 1.30
CA PRO A 282 -5.16 -15.95 2.15
C PRO A 282 -5.77 -14.60 1.74
N ALA A 283 -7.07 -14.61 1.49
CA ALA A 283 -7.82 -13.45 1.00
C ALA A 283 -8.86 -12.92 2.00
N ILE A 284 -9.09 -13.67 3.07
CA ILE A 284 -10.09 -13.44 4.11
C ILE A 284 -9.32 -13.42 5.44
N TYR A 285 -9.45 -12.34 6.20
CA TYR A 285 -8.70 -12.15 7.44
C TYR A 285 -9.56 -12.33 8.69
N GLU A 286 -10.86 -12.56 8.51
CA GLU A 286 -11.76 -13.05 9.55
C GLU A 286 -11.52 -14.54 9.81
N THR A 287 -10.37 -14.84 10.42
CA THR A 287 -9.91 -16.20 10.72
C THR A 287 -10.88 -16.98 11.64
N GLY A 288 -11.73 -16.26 12.39
CA GLY A 288 -12.58 -16.81 13.43
C GLY A 288 -11.81 -17.29 14.65
N MET A 289 -10.53 -16.94 14.78
CA MET A 289 -9.72 -17.22 15.95
C MET A 289 -10.10 -16.27 17.10
N THR A 290 -9.99 -16.78 18.32
CA THR A 290 -10.17 -16.02 19.56
C THR A 290 -8.86 -15.98 20.33
N GLY A 291 -8.79 -15.23 21.43
CA GLY A 291 -7.60 -15.22 22.30
C GLY A 291 -7.18 -16.60 22.81
N ALA A 292 -8.12 -17.54 22.95
CA ALA A 292 -7.86 -18.91 23.39
C ALA A 292 -7.50 -19.88 22.25
N SER A 293 -7.69 -19.47 20.99
CA SER A 293 -7.38 -20.30 19.83
C SER A 293 -5.88 -20.52 19.71
N GLN A 294 -5.49 -21.72 19.29
CA GLN A 294 -4.08 -22.01 19.04
C GLN A 294 -3.62 -21.32 17.75
N HIS A 295 -2.52 -20.56 17.80
CA HIS A 295 -1.97 -19.86 16.66
C HIS A 295 -1.26 -20.80 15.66
N GLY A 296 -0.64 -21.88 16.15
CA GLY A 296 0.04 -22.89 15.31
C GLY A 296 1.33 -22.44 14.62
N PHE A 297 1.77 -21.19 14.75
CA PHE A 297 3.13 -20.76 14.41
C PHE A 297 4.23 -21.47 15.22
N THR A 298 5.38 -21.71 14.60
CA THR A 298 6.52 -22.37 15.25
C THR A 298 7.22 -21.41 16.23
N PRO A 299 7.37 -21.78 17.53
CA PRO A 299 8.04 -20.94 18.51
C PRO A 299 9.48 -20.60 18.10
N GLY A 300 9.87 -19.32 18.26
CA GLY A 300 11.21 -18.82 17.94
C GLY A 300 11.40 -18.35 16.49
N GLU A 301 10.49 -18.63 15.56
CA GLU A 301 10.48 -17.97 14.25
C GLU A 301 10.18 -16.47 14.40
N THR A 302 10.60 -15.65 13.44
CA THR A 302 10.54 -14.19 13.56
C THR A 302 9.79 -13.51 12.43
N ILE A 303 9.14 -12.39 12.78
CA ILE A 303 8.61 -11.40 11.86
C ILE A 303 9.25 -10.05 12.17
N THR A 304 9.72 -9.34 11.15
CA THR A 304 10.34 -8.03 11.27
C THR A 304 9.43 -6.96 10.70
N PHE A 305 8.99 -6.06 11.57
CA PHE A 305 8.19 -4.90 11.22
C PHE A 305 9.07 -3.67 10.99
N ARG A 306 8.72 -2.87 9.99
CA ARG A 306 9.25 -1.51 9.82
C ARG A 306 8.14 -0.51 10.10
N PHE A 307 8.43 0.38 11.05
CA PHE A 307 7.62 1.54 11.34
C PHE A 307 8.19 2.75 10.64
N SER A 308 7.35 3.45 9.90
CA SER A 308 7.68 4.72 9.23
C SER A 308 6.71 5.81 9.68
N ASP A 309 7.08 7.07 9.56
CA ASP A 309 6.17 8.18 9.82
C ASP A 309 5.19 8.39 8.64
N ALA A 310 4.36 9.43 8.74
CA ALA A 310 3.41 9.81 7.68
C ALA A 310 4.09 10.32 6.40
N ALA A 311 5.35 10.74 6.47
CA ALA A 311 6.16 11.16 5.33
C ALA A 311 6.95 9.98 4.69
N GLY A 312 6.84 8.78 5.26
CA GLY A 312 7.53 7.57 4.81
C GLY A 312 8.93 7.40 5.40
N ALA A 313 9.42 8.33 6.24
CA ALA A 313 10.73 8.24 6.85
C ALA A 313 10.73 7.12 7.92
N LYS A 314 11.83 6.36 7.96
CA LYS A 314 11.95 5.22 8.88
C LYS A 314 12.02 5.69 10.34
N LEU A 315 11.10 5.21 11.16
CA LEU A 315 11.14 5.38 12.62
C LEU A 315 11.97 4.27 13.26
N ARG A 316 11.62 3.01 13.01
CA ARG A 316 12.27 1.85 13.66
C ARG A 316 11.96 0.54 12.95
N ASP A 317 12.94 -0.37 12.92
CA ASP A 317 12.70 -1.78 12.61
C ASP A 317 12.64 -2.58 13.92
N ILE A 318 11.67 -3.46 14.05
CA ILE A 318 11.43 -4.30 15.24
C ILE A 318 11.25 -5.75 14.79
N GLU A 319 12.15 -6.62 15.22
CA GLU A 319 12.00 -8.07 15.04
C GLU A 319 11.28 -8.66 16.26
N VAL A 320 10.20 -9.39 16.01
CA VAL A 320 9.39 -10.06 17.03
C VAL A 320 9.48 -11.56 16.80
N ALA A 321 9.81 -12.30 17.87
CA ALA A 321 9.81 -13.76 17.86
C ALA A 321 8.46 -14.32 18.30
N VAL A 322 8.04 -15.43 17.68
CA VAL A 322 6.86 -16.19 18.09
C VAL A 322 7.08 -16.75 19.50
N PRO A 323 6.17 -16.50 20.46
CA PRO A 323 6.37 -16.86 21.85
C PRO A 323 6.28 -18.38 22.10
N PRO A 324 6.88 -18.86 23.21
CA PRO A 324 6.62 -20.19 23.74
C PRO A 324 5.26 -20.19 24.46
N GLY A 325 4.20 -20.44 23.73
CA GLY A 325 2.82 -20.43 24.22
C GLY A 325 1.92 -20.42 23.01
N GLY A 326 1.16 -21.48 22.80
CA GLY A 326 0.57 -21.75 21.48
C GLY A 326 -0.68 -20.95 21.15
N ASP A 327 -1.16 -20.04 22.00
CA ASP A 327 -2.44 -19.36 21.84
C ASP A 327 -2.34 -17.91 21.33
N MET A 328 -3.42 -17.39 20.77
CA MET A 328 -3.45 -16.02 20.25
C MET A 328 -3.20 -14.95 21.32
N THR A 329 -3.55 -15.20 22.59
CA THR A 329 -3.31 -14.25 23.69
C THR A 329 -1.83 -14.05 23.95
N SER A 330 -1.07 -15.14 24.03
CA SER A 330 0.39 -15.08 24.18
C SER A 330 1.06 -14.47 22.94
N LEU A 331 0.59 -14.78 21.74
CA LEU A 331 1.07 -14.13 20.51
C LEU A 331 0.85 -12.62 20.52
N LEU A 332 -0.37 -12.16 20.86
CA LEU A 332 -0.67 -10.73 20.98
C LEU A 332 0.17 -10.07 22.07
N ALA A 333 0.45 -10.76 23.18
CA ALA A 333 1.33 -10.24 24.22
C ALA A 333 2.77 -10.04 23.71
N ALA A 334 3.30 -10.99 22.94
CA ALA A 334 4.63 -10.87 22.34
C ALA A 334 4.70 -9.72 21.30
N LEU A 335 3.69 -9.61 20.43
CA LEU A 335 3.58 -8.52 19.46
C LEU A 335 3.48 -7.15 20.14
N ASN A 336 2.80 -7.08 21.29
CA ASN A 336 2.57 -5.83 22.03
C ASN A 336 3.61 -5.57 23.14
N ASP A 337 4.65 -6.39 23.27
CA ASP A 337 5.67 -6.18 24.30
C ASP A 337 6.39 -4.83 24.07
N PRO A 338 6.55 -3.97 25.08
CA PRO A 338 7.17 -2.66 24.91
C PRO A 338 8.72 -2.72 24.81
N MET A 339 9.34 -3.85 25.09
CA MET A 339 10.78 -4.05 25.05
C MET A 339 11.22 -4.83 23.81
N THR A 340 10.55 -5.94 23.53
CA THR A 340 10.87 -6.86 22.42
C THR A 340 9.88 -6.78 21.26
N GLY A 341 8.70 -6.20 21.47
CA GLY A 341 7.63 -6.07 20.48
C GLY A 341 7.36 -4.64 20.01
N ALA A 342 6.21 -4.46 19.36
CA ALA A 342 5.74 -3.20 18.81
C ALA A 342 5.00 -2.31 19.82
N GLY A 343 4.95 -2.67 21.10
CA GLY A 343 4.13 -1.99 22.11
C GLY A 343 4.41 -0.51 22.30
N ARG A 344 5.62 -0.05 21.96
CA ARG A 344 5.96 1.39 21.98
C ARG A 344 5.39 2.17 20.79
N MET A 345 5.16 1.49 19.67
CA MET A 345 4.70 2.09 18.40
C MET A 345 3.16 2.10 18.32
N GLY A 346 2.51 1.10 18.91
CA GLY A 346 1.06 0.95 18.91
C GLY A 346 0.61 -0.36 19.53
N THR A 347 -0.59 -0.81 19.18
CA THR A 347 -1.20 -2.01 19.75
C THR A 347 -1.83 -2.87 18.66
N PHE A 348 -1.43 -4.13 18.60
CA PHE A 348 -2.12 -5.21 17.90
C PHE A 348 -3.32 -5.68 18.72
N SER A 349 -4.45 -5.83 18.05
CA SER A 349 -5.70 -6.34 18.62
C SER A 349 -6.32 -7.37 17.69
N LEU A 350 -7.13 -8.27 18.25
CA LEU A 350 -7.89 -9.28 17.51
C LEU A 350 -9.37 -9.00 17.70
N SER A 351 -10.11 -8.87 16.60
CA SER A 351 -11.56 -8.67 16.62
C SER A 351 -12.30 -9.96 17.03
N SER A 352 -13.61 -9.85 17.26
CA SER A 352 -14.47 -11.02 17.49
C SER A 352 -14.60 -11.96 16.28
N THR A 353 -14.27 -11.48 15.08
CA THR A 353 -14.22 -12.28 13.85
C THR A 353 -12.83 -12.86 13.59
N GLY A 354 -11.85 -12.61 14.46
CA GLY A 354 -10.48 -13.09 14.30
C GLY A 354 -9.63 -12.23 13.35
N GLU A 355 -10.08 -11.01 13.04
CA GLU A 355 -9.30 -10.06 12.24
C GLU A 355 -8.28 -9.35 13.14
N MET A 356 -6.99 -9.40 12.77
CA MET A 356 -5.94 -8.69 13.48
C MET A 356 -5.78 -7.28 12.91
N THR A 357 -5.68 -6.29 13.79
CA THR A 357 -5.45 -4.89 13.43
C THR A 357 -4.37 -4.28 14.31
N PHE A 358 -3.48 -3.51 13.70
CA PHE A 358 -2.52 -2.66 14.41
C PHE A 358 -3.03 -1.22 14.47
N THR A 359 -3.17 -0.69 15.68
CA THR A 359 -3.54 0.71 15.91
C THR A 359 -2.31 1.47 16.41
N PRO A 360 -1.78 2.45 15.64
CA PRO A 360 -0.64 3.24 16.07
C PRO A 360 -0.99 4.09 17.30
N ARG A 361 0.01 4.38 18.13
CA ARG A 361 -0.18 5.26 19.29
C ARG A 361 -0.65 6.65 18.84
N PRO A 362 -1.63 7.28 19.52
CA PRO A 362 -2.11 8.61 19.15
C PRO A 362 -0.97 9.62 19.02
N GLY A 363 -0.91 10.32 17.88
CA GLY A 363 0.13 11.31 17.59
C GLY A 363 1.47 10.76 17.07
N SER A 364 1.64 9.44 16.95
CA SER A 364 2.89 8.89 16.38
C SER A 364 2.96 9.00 14.86
N GLY A 365 1.81 8.97 14.17
CA GLY A 365 1.75 8.91 12.71
C GLY A 365 2.42 7.66 12.12
N ALA A 366 2.61 6.60 12.94
CA ALA A 366 3.37 5.43 12.55
C ALA A 366 2.59 4.53 11.59
N ASN A 367 3.17 4.28 10.42
CA ASN A 367 2.72 3.30 9.44
C ASN A 367 3.49 1.98 9.62
N LEU A 368 2.77 0.86 9.59
CA LEU A 368 3.32 -0.48 9.76
C LEU A 368 3.54 -1.14 8.39
N SER A 369 4.76 -1.62 8.15
CA SER A 369 5.10 -2.52 7.04
C SER A 369 5.81 -3.76 7.55
N VAL A 370 5.78 -4.86 6.79
CA VAL A 370 6.52 -6.09 7.11
C VAL A 370 7.74 -6.13 6.20
N LEU A 371 8.94 -6.08 6.79
CA LEU A 371 10.19 -6.15 6.04
C LEU A 371 10.55 -7.60 5.72
N GLN A 372 10.25 -8.51 6.66
CA GLN A 372 10.54 -9.92 6.53
C GLN A 372 9.61 -10.71 7.44
N ASP A 373 9.05 -11.80 6.92
CA ASP A 373 8.32 -12.79 7.70
C ASP A 373 8.94 -14.16 7.45
N ARG A 374 9.39 -14.83 8.52
CA ARG A 374 9.90 -16.21 8.50
C ARG A 374 9.02 -17.16 9.30
N THR A 375 7.83 -16.70 9.69
CA THR A 375 6.91 -17.51 10.46
C THR A 375 6.18 -18.49 9.56
N THR A 376 5.91 -19.67 10.11
CA THR A 376 5.26 -20.78 9.44
C THR A 376 4.14 -21.28 10.32
N GLN A 377 2.90 -21.18 9.86
CA GLN A 377 1.75 -21.76 10.55
C GLN A 377 1.66 -23.26 10.20
N VAL A 378 1.65 -24.13 11.20
CA VAL A 378 1.47 -25.57 11.00
C VAL A 378 -0.01 -25.95 11.27
N PRO A 379 -0.68 -26.67 10.36
CA PRO A 379 -0.16 -27.36 9.16
C PRO A 379 -0.29 -26.58 7.85
N SER A 380 -0.71 -25.32 7.85
CA SER A 380 -1.07 -24.61 6.61
C SER A 380 0.08 -24.11 5.75
N ASN A 381 1.29 -24.00 6.32
CA ASN A 381 2.48 -23.35 5.75
C ASN A 381 2.28 -21.88 5.37
N VAL A 382 1.28 -21.21 5.95
CA VAL A 382 1.00 -19.78 5.73
C VAL A 382 1.79 -18.95 6.74
N SER A 383 2.34 -17.81 6.32
CA SER A 383 3.04 -16.90 7.23
C SER A 383 2.09 -16.03 8.05
N MET A 384 2.56 -15.42 9.13
CA MET A 384 1.74 -14.55 9.98
C MET A 384 1.25 -13.31 9.22
N SER A 385 2.09 -12.71 8.39
CA SER A 385 1.71 -11.58 7.56
C SER A 385 0.65 -11.95 6.53
N GLU A 386 0.75 -13.14 5.93
CA GLU A 386 -0.25 -13.66 5.01
C GLU A 386 -1.57 -13.99 5.71
N LEU A 387 -1.53 -14.68 6.86
CA LEU A 387 -2.73 -15.11 7.59
C LEU A 387 -3.57 -13.93 8.10
N PHE A 388 -2.91 -12.89 8.60
CA PHE A 388 -3.58 -11.75 9.23
C PHE A 388 -3.61 -10.49 8.37
N GLY A 389 -3.04 -10.54 7.17
CA GLY A 389 -3.02 -9.42 6.24
C GLY A 389 -2.17 -8.26 6.74
N LEU A 390 -0.98 -8.54 7.28
CA LEU A 390 -0.07 -7.53 7.83
C LEU A 390 0.87 -6.96 6.76
N GLY A 391 1.27 -5.70 6.92
CA GLY A 391 2.42 -5.11 6.24
C GLY A 391 2.36 -4.97 4.72
N GLY A 392 1.18 -5.10 4.11
CA GLY A 392 0.97 -4.99 2.67
C GLY A 392 0.27 -6.21 2.05
N ALA A 393 0.19 -7.34 2.77
CA ALA A 393 -0.50 -8.56 2.33
C ALA A 393 -1.97 -8.31 1.94
N ARG A 394 -2.61 -7.33 2.60
CA ARG A 394 -3.95 -6.86 2.24
C ARG A 394 -4.02 -6.29 0.84
N ALA A 395 -3.01 -5.55 0.37
CA ALA A 395 -3.03 -4.96 -0.95
C ALA A 395 -2.66 -5.97 -2.05
N SER A 396 -1.78 -6.94 -1.77
CA SER A 396 -1.33 -7.96 -2.74
C SER A 396 -2.39 -9.01 -3.06
N ARG A 397 -3.32 -9.30 -2.15
CA ARG A 397 -4.36 -10.34 -2.38
C ARG A 397 -5.21 -10.12 -3.63
N ALA A 398 -5.35 -8.89 -4.12
CA ALA A 398 -6.08 -8.60 -5.35
C ALA A 398 -5.50 -9.33 -6.57
N ASP A 399 -4.17 -9.54 -6.58
CA ASP A 399 -3.45 -10.17 -7.67
C ASP A 399 -3.58 -11.71 -7.65
N ALA A 400 -4.04 -12.27 -6.53
CA ALA A 400 -4.08 -13.72 -6.30
C ALA A 400 -5.41 -14.38 -6.69
N PHE A 401 -6.45 -13.60 -6.99
CA PHE A 401 -7.78 -14.13 -7.32
C PHE A 401 -7.84 -14.71 -8.73
N SER A 402 -8.49 -15.86 -8.85
CA SER A 402 -8.78 -16.54 -10.12
C SER A 402 -10.10 -17.29 -10.04
N VAL A 403 -10.77 -17.47 -11.19
CA VAL A 403 -11.90 -18.39 -11.27
C VAL A 403 -11.38 -19.83 -11.24
N ARG A 404 -12.09 -20.73 -10.55
CA ARG A 404 -11.73 -22.15 -10.50
C ARG A 404 -11.57 -22.71 -11.92
N ALA A 405 -10.41 -23.29 -12.21
CA ALA A 405 -10.00 -23.61 -13.58
C ALA A 405 -10.81 -24.74 -14.23
N ASP A 406 -11.30 -25.68 -13.45
CA ASP A 406 -12.24 -26.74 -13.85
C ASP A 406 -13.60 -26.16 -14.26
N VAL A 407 -14.17 -25.25 -13.47
CA VAL A 407 -15.43 -24.56 -13.77
C VAL A 407 -15.29 -23.67 -15.02
N ALA A 408 -14.15 -23.02 -15.19
CA ALA A 408 -13.85 -22.23 -16.39
C ALA A 408 -13.77 -23.10 -17.66
N ARG A 409 -13.33 -24.36 -17.54
CA ARG A 409 -13.27 -25.33 -18.65
C ARG A 409 -14.61 -26.03 -18.89
N ASP A 410 -15.35 -26.29 -17.81
CA ASP A 410 -16.65 -26.95 -17.83
C ASP A 410 -17.67 -26.17 -16.98
N PRO A 411 -18.46 -25.29 -17.62
CA PRO A 411 -19.50 -24.53 -16.93
C PRO A 411 -20.62 -25.39 -16.32
N SER A 412 -20.70 -26.69 -16.62
CA SER A 412 -21.68 -27.59 -15.97
C SER A 412 -21.37 -27.82 -14.49
N LEU A 413 -20.13 -27.55 -14.06
CA LEU A 413 -19.70 -27.57 -12.66
C LEU A 413 -20.12 -26.32 -11.87
N MET A 414 -20.79 -25.35 -12.51
CA MET A 414 -21.38 -24.21 -11.83
C MET A 414 -22.49 -24.66 -10.88
N ALA A 415 -22.42 -24.16 -9.64
CA ALA A 415 -23.38 -24.52 -8.61
C ALA A 415 -24.72 -23.76 -8.74
N PHE A 416 -25.57 -24.18 -9.67
CA PHE A 416 -26.87 -23.55 -9.92
C PHE A 416 -28.04 -24.18 -9.16
N ALA A 417 -27.90 -25.40 -8.67
CA ALA A 417 -28.96 -26.09 -7.96
C ALA A 417 -28.79 -25.92 -6.44
N LYS A 418 -29.87 -25.57 -5.73
CA LYS A 418 -29.83 -25.50 -4.26
C LYS A 418 -30.35 -26.82 -3.70
N ALA A 419 -29.50 -27.56 -3.00
CA ALA A 419 -29.87 -28.85 -2.45
C ALA A 419 -31.02 -28.72 -1.44
N ASP A 420 -31.97 -29.65 -1.48
CA ASP A 420 -33.02 -29.75 -0.46
C ASP A 420 -32.47 -30.38 0.83
N ALA A 421 -32.29 -29.54 1.85
CA ALA A 421 -31.79 -29.94 3.16
C ALA A 421 -32.73 -30.90 3.92
N THR A 422 -34.02 -31.00 3.54
CA THR A 422 -35.01 -31.84 4.23
C THR A 422 -35.10 -33.26 3.68
N GLY A 423 -34.53 -33.51 2.50
CA GLY A 423 -34.52 -34.81 1.88
C GLY A 423 -33.71 -35.85 2.67
N GLY A 424 -34.32 -37.03 2.86
CA GLY A 424 -33.66 -38.21 3.41
C GLY A 424 -33.09 -39.12 2.31
N VAL A 425 -32.57 -40.28 2.71
CA VAL A 425 -32.08 -41.32 1.77
C VAL A 425 -33.17 -41.70 0.77
N GLY A 426 -32.81 -41.75 -0.52
CA GLY A 426 -33.72 -42.02 -1.63
C GLY A 426 -34.46 -40.80 -2.19
N ALA A 427 -34.37 -39.64 -1.55
CA ALA A 427 -34.94 -38.40 -2.09
C ALA A 427 -34.01 -37.75 -3.12
N ALA A 428 -34.57 -37.18 -4.18
CA ALA A 428 -33.83 -36.33 -5.13
C ALA A 428 -33.65 -34.93 -4.52
N VAL A 429 -32.45 -34.63 -4.04
CA VAL A 429 -32.16 -33.36 -3.35
C VAL A 429 -31.51 -32.32 -4.26
N VAL A 430 -30.86 -32.75 -5.34
CA VAL A 430 -30.28 -31.87 -6.37
C VAL A 430 -30.92 -32.20 -7.72
N SER A 431 -31.30 -31.17 -8.48
CA SER A 431 -31.94 -31.33 -9.79
C SER A 431 -31.27 -30.46 -10.84
N LYS A 432 -31.11 -30.99 -12.05
CA LYS A 432 -30.54 -30.27 -13.21
C LYS A 432 -31.36 -29.06 -13.64
N ASN A 433 -32.65 -29.02 -13.30
CA ASN A 433 -33.55 -27.94 -13.67
C ASN A 433 -33.74 -26.90 -12.56
N ASP A 434 -32.98 -26.99 -11.45
CA ASP A 434 -33.02 -25.99 -10.38
C ASP A 434 -32.07 -24.82 -10.70
N ALA A 435 -32.62 -23.61 -10.65
CA ALA A 435 -31.90 -22.35 -10.92
C ALA A 435 -31.82 -21.44 -9.69
N ARG A 436 -32.18 -21.92 -8.49
CA ARG A 436 -32.12 -21.12 -7.26
C ARG A 436 -30.71 -20.64 -6.92
N GLY A 437 -29.69 -21.47 -7.15
CA GLY A 437 -28.27 -21.09 -6.97
C GLY A 437 -27.82 -20.03 -7.97
N ALA A 438 -28.27 -20.10 -9.22
CA ALA A 438 -28.00 -19.06 -10.23
C ALA A 438 -28.54 -17.69 -9.80
N ARG A 439 -29.73 -17.65 -9.19
CA ARG A 439 -30.31 -16.41 -8.63
C ARG A 439 -29.50 -15.86 -7.45
N LEU A 440 -28.98 -16.74 -6.59
CA LEU A 440 -28.10 -16.33 -5.48
C LEU A 440 -26.78 -15.73 -5.99
N LEU A 441 -26.21 -16.29 -7.05
CA LEU A 441 -25.01 -15.72 -7.70
C LEU A 441 -25.32 -14.37 -8.36
N ALA A 442 -26.46 -14.26 -9.06
CA ALA A 442 -26.86 -13.01 -9.69
C ALA A 442 -27.08 -11.87 -8.69
N SER A 443 -27.61 -12.16 -7.50
CA SER A 443 -27.83 -11.16 -6.45
C SER A 443 -26.60 -10.91 -5.56
N ALA A 444 -25.47 -11.58 -5.79
CA ALA A 444 -24.28 -11.47 -4.95
C ALA A 444 -23.75 -10.02 -4.83
N GLY A 445 -23.82 -9.24 -5.91
CA GLY A 445 -23.35 -7.84 -5.91
C GLY A 445 -24.28 -6.84 -5.21
N GLU A 446 -25.54 -7.22 -4.99
CA GLU A 446 -26.56 -6.37 -4.35
C GLU A 446 -26.60 -6.55 -2.83
N ASN A 447 -26.15 -7.70 -2.33
CA ASN A 447 -26.15 -7.99 -0.90
C ASN A 447 -25.24 -7.01 -0.15
N ALA A 448 -25.65 -6.65 1.06
CA ALA A 448 -24.78 -5.90 1.96
C ALA A 448 -23.66 -6.81 2.46
N ALA A 449 -22.42 -6.42 2.19
CA ALA A 449 -21.22 -7.01 2.77
C ALA A 449 -20.62 -6.06 3.82
N THR A 450 -19.93 -6.62 4.80
CA THR A 450 -19.18 -5.83 5.80
C THR A 450 -17.77 -5.63 5.28
N PHE A 451 -17.39 -4.37 5.03
CA PHE A 451 -16.05 -4.01 4.58
C PHE A 451 -15.19 -3.63 5.78
N SER A 452 -13.96 -4.15 5.82
CA SER A 452 -12.96 -3.73 6.80
C SER A 452 -12.42 -2.33 6.45
N ALA A 453 -11.80 -1.68 7.42
CA ALA A 453 -11.09 -0.43 7.16
C ALA A 453 -9.91 -0.70 6.21
N ALA A 454 -9.77 0.11 5.16
CA ALA A 454 -8.75 -0.07 4.12
C ALA A 454 -8.41 1.28 3.48
N GLY A 455 -7.12 1.56 3.27
CA GLY A 455 -6.67 2.77 2.58
C GLY A 455 -7.26 4.08 3.09
N GLY A 456 -7.43 4.20 4.41
CA GLY A 456 -8.01 5.38 5.06
C GLY A 456 -9.54 5.44 5.10
N ALA A 457 -10.25 4.48 4.50
CA ALA A 457 -11.70 4.34 4.67
C ALA A 457 -12.02 3.61 5.98
N ALA A 458 -13.02 4.09 6.72
CA ALA A 458 -13.41 3.54 8.03
C ALA A 458 -14.10 2.16 7.99
N GLY A 459 -14.28 1.58 6.79
CA GLY A 459 -15.06 0.35 6.59
C GLY A 459 -16.57 0.56 6.77
N GLY A 460 -17.31 -0.53 6.95
CA GLY A 460 -18.75 -0.52 7.23
C GLY A 460 -19.57 -1.44 6.32
N SER A 461 -20.87 -1.55 6.61
CA SER A 461 -21.79 -2.38 5.84
C SER A 461 -22.38 -1.62 4.66
N MET A 462 -22.18 -2.13 3.44
CA MET A 462 -22.77 -1.60 2.21
C MET A 462 -22.80 -2.67 1.11
N SER A 463 -23.52 -2.42 0.01
CA SER A 463 -23.45 -3.30 -1.16
C SER A 463 -22.14 -3.13 -1.92
N LEU A 464 -21.73 -4.15 -2.67
CA LEU A 464 -20.51 -4.11 -3.47
C LEU A 464 -20.57 -3.01 -4.53
N ALA A 465 -21.73 -2.84 -5.17
CA ALA A 465 -21.96 -1.77 -6.13
C ALA A 465 -21.79 -0.37 -5.50
N ARG A 466 -22.25 -0.19 -4.25
CA ARG A 466 -22.08 1.06 -3.51
C ARG A 466 -20.62 1.30 -3.15
N TYR A 467 -19.91 0.29 -2.65
CA TYR A 467 -18.48 0.41 -2.33
C TYR A 467 -17.66 0.76 -3.57
N ALA A 468 -17.89 0.08 -4.70
CA ALA A 468 -17.22 0.36 -5.97
C ALA A 468 -17.46 1.80 -6.46
N SER A 469 -18.67 2.32 -6.27
CA SER A 469 -19.03 3.70 -6.60
C SER A 469 -18.29 4.71 -5.71
N VAL A 470 -18.22 4.45 -4.40
CA VAL A 470 -17.48 5.29 -3.43
C VAL A 470 -15.98 5.29 -3.75
N LEU A 471 -15.39 4.12 -4.00
CA LEU A 471 -13.98 3.98 -4.36
C LEU A 471 -13.66 4.78 -5.63
N SER A 472 -14.46 4.61 -6.68
CA SER A 472 -14.27 5.31 -7.96
C SER A 472 -14.42 6.83 -7.81
N GLY A 473 -15.42 7.27 -7.06
CA GLY A 473 -15.66 8.70 -6.79
C GLY A 473 -14.53 9.34 -5.99
N GLU A 474 -13.98 8.64 -5.00
CA GLU A 474 -12.88 9.15 -4.19
C GLU A 474 -11.56 9.22 -4.97
N ILE A 475 -11.21 8.17 -5.73
CA ILE A 475 -10.04 8.19 -6.63
C ILE A 475 -10.15 9.36 -7.61
N GLY A 476 -11.35 9.55 -8.20
CA GLY A 476 -11.61 10.67 -9.11
C GLY A 476 -11.45 12.04 -8.43
N SER A 477 -11.97 12.20 -7.21
CA SER A 477 -11.84 13.42 -6.42
C SER A 477 -10.39 13.73 -6.06
N ARG A 478 -9.63 12.73 -5.58
CA ARG A 478 -8.20 12.87 -5.26
C ARG A 478 -7.37 13.24 -6.48
N ALA A 479 -7.62 12.58 -7.62
CA ALA A 479 -6.96 12.92 -8.87
C ALA A 479 -7.27 14.36 -9.32
N ALA A 480 -8.52 14.81 -9.19
CA ALA A 480 -8.91 16.18 -9.50
C ALA A 480 -8.24 17.20 -8.57
N MET A 481 -8.16 16.91 -7.25
CA MET A 481 -7.44 17.76 -6.30
C MET A 481 -5.94 17.83 -6.63
N ALA A 482 -5.28 16.70 -6.88
CA ALA A 482 -3.87 16.68 -7.26
C ALA A 482 -3.62 17.47 -8.55
N LYS A 483 -4.52 17.36 -9.54
CA LYS A 483 -4.45 18.14 -10.77
C LYS A 483 -4.59 19.64 -10.51
N ASN A 484 -5.56 20.04 -9.69
CA ASN A 484 -5.78 21.45 -9.33
C ASN A 484 -4.60 22.04 -8.55
N ASN A 485 -3.99 21.25 -7.65
CA ASN A 485 -2.79 21.65 -6.91
C ASN A 485 -1.61 21.86 -7.86
N ALA A 486 -1.40 20.97 -8.83
CA ALA A 486 -0.35 21.13 -9.84
C ALA A 486 -0.58 22.37 -10.72
N VAL A 487 -1.82 22.63 -11.13
CA VAL A 487 -2.19 23.85 -11.89
C VAL A 487 -1.91 25.11 -11.05
N SER A 488 -2.31 25.12 -9.78
CA SER A 488 -2.08 26.25 -8.88
C SER A 488 -0.60 26.51 -8.62
N ALA A 489 0.20 25.46 -8.39
CA ALA A 489 1.64 25.57 -8.21
C ALA A 489 2.33 26.12 -9.46
N THR A 490 1.92 25.66 -10.65
CA THR A 490 2.43 26.18 -11.93
C THR A 490 2.08 27.65 -12.14
N ALA A 491 0.85 28.05 -11.80
CA ALA A 491 0.42 29.44 -11.89
C ALA A 491 1.22 30.35 -10.95
N LEU A 492 1.45 29.90 -9.71
CA LEU A 492 2.26 30.63 -8.73
C LEU A 492 3.72 30.77 -9.19
N ALA A 493 4.31 29.69 -9.72
CA ALA A 493 5.67 29.73 -10.27
C ALA A 493 5.79 30.74 -11.43
N LYS A 494 4.78 30.78 -12.33
CA LYS A 494 4.74 31.74 -13.44
C LYS A 494 4.63 33.18 -12.94
N GLU A 495 3.78 33.44 -11.96
CA GLU A 495 3.63 34.77 -11.35
C GLU A 495 4.90 35.21 -10.63
N ALA A 496 5.53 34.34 -9.85
CA ALA A 496 6.79 34.64 -9.17
C ALA A 496 7.90 34.95 -10.18
N THR A 497 7.97 34.19 -11.27
CA THR A 497 8.90 34.45 -12.38
C THR A 497 8.63 35.81 -13.03
N ALA A 498 7.37 36.14 -13.31
CA ALA A 498 7.00 37.42 -13.90
C ALA A 498 7.38 38.60 -13.00
N ARG A 499 7.17 38.49 -11.68
CA ARG A 499 7.59 39.50 -10.70
C ARG A 499 9.11 39.64 -10.64
N ARG A 500 9.84 38.51 -10.65
CA ARG A 500 11.31 38.53 -10.68
C ARG A 500 11.81 39.25 -11.93
N VAL A 501 11.32 38.88 -13.10
CA VAL A 501 11.67 39.54 -14.38
C VAL A 501 11.26 41.02 -14.41
N SER A 502 10.18 41.41 -13.72
CA SER A 502 9.80 42.83 -13.63
C SER A 502 10.75 43.66 -12.76
N VAL A 503 11.44 43.04 -11.80
CA VAL A 503 12.43 43.73 -10.93
C VAL A 503 13.84 43.65 -11.52
N GLU A 504 14.21 42.51 -12.11
CA GLU A 504 15.47 42.31 -12.83
C GLU A 504 15.45 42.96 -14.23
N GLY A 505 14.26 43.30 -14.72
CA GLY A 505 14.04 43.95 -16.00
C GLY A 505 14.59 45.37 -15.99
N VAL A 506 15.56 45.61 -16.85
CA VAL A 506 16.11 46.93 -17.12
C VAL A 506 15.03 47.79 -17.77
N ASN A 507 14.52 48.79 -17.05
CA ASN A 507 13.59 49.74 -17.62
C ASN A 507 14.37 50.67 -18.56
N LEU A 508 14.21 50.47 -19.87
CA LEU A 508 14.93 51.24 -20.89
C LEU A 508 14.73 52.74 -20.72
N ASP A 509 13.60 53.20 -20.18
CA ASP A 509 13.36 54.62 -19.92
C ASP A 509 14.20 55.13 -18.74
N GLU A 510 14.38 54.34 -17.67
CA GLU A 510 15.30 54.67 -16.58
C GLU A 510 16.76 54.60 -17.03
N GLU A 511 17.16 53.59 -17.79
CA GLU A 511 18.51 53.53 -18.38
C GLU A 511 18.77 54.69 -19.34
N LEU A 512 17.78 55.15 -20.10
CA LEU A 512 17.92 56.28 -21.02
C LEU A 512 17.99 57.62 -20.25
N VAL A 513 17.23 57.76 -19.16
CA VAL A 513 17.38 58.88 -18.21
C VAL A 513 18.75 58.85 -17.52
N LEU A 514 19.22 57.69 -17.09
CA LEU A 514 20.55 57.52 -16.51
C LEU A 514 21.65 57.79 -17.55
N MET A 515 21.51 57.31 -18.79
CA MET A 515 22.43 57.58 -19.90
C MET A 515 22.50 59.07 -20.22
N THR A 516 21.35 59.75 -20.33
CA THR A 516 21.33 61.19 -20.58
C THR A 516 21.93 61.96 -19.41
N THR A 517 21.69 61.53 -18.17
CA THR A 517 22.33 62.10 -16.97
C THR A 517 23.84 61.88 -16.96
N TYR A 518 24.33 60.67 -17.28
CA TYR A 518 25.76 60.37 -17.39
C TYR A 518 26.42 61.11 -18.55
N GLN A 519 25.74 61.28 -19.68
CA GLN A 519 26.21 62.08 -20.81
C GLN A 519 26.30 63.57 -20.47
N GLN A 520 25.30 64.11 -19.75
CA GLN A 520 25.33 65.49 -19.26
C GLN A 520 26.44 65.70 -18.22
N ALA A 521 26.59 64.77 -17.28
CA ALA A 521 27.65 64.79 -16.28
C ALA A 521 29.04 64.70 -16.94
N PHE A 522 29.24 63.79 -17.90
CA PHE A 522 30.49 63.67 -18.64
C PHE A 522 30.80 64.94 -19.45
N ASN A 523 29.82 65.52 -20.14
CA ASN A 523 30.00 66.78 -20.85
C ASN A 523 30.31 67.95 -19.90
N ALA A 524 29.70 67.99 -18.72
CA ALA A 524 30.00 68.99 -17.70
C ALA A 524 31.42 68.81 -17.14
N SER A 525 31.82 67.58 -16.82
CA SER A 525 33.19 67.25 -16.39
C SER A 525 34.22 67.56 -17.48
N ALA A 526 33.94 67.26 -18.75
CA ALA A 526 34.82 67.57 -19.87
C ALA A 526 35.01 69.09 -20.05
N ARG A 527 33.95 69.89 -19.87
CA ARG A 527 34.06 71.37 -19.86
C ARG A 527 34.85 71.88 -18.66
N MET A 528 34.68 71.28 -17.48
CA MET A 528 35.50 71.62 -16.31
C MET A 528 36.99 71.31 -16.55
N VAL A 529 37.30 70.17 -17.16
CA VAL A 529 38.68 69.80 -17.53
C VAL A 529 39.24 70.75 -18.58
N GLN A 530 38.44 71.14 -19.59
CA GLN A 530 38.85 72.12 -20.59
C GLN A 530 39.11 73.50 -19.96
N ALA A 531 38.22 73.97 -19.07
CA ALA A 531 38.42 75.22 -18.35
C ALA A 531 39.66 75.16 -17.44
N ALA A 532 39.91 74.02 -16.78
CA ALA A 532 41.11 73.81 -15.99
C ALA A 532 42.38 73.78 -16.86
N LYS A 533 42.33 73.18 -18.05
CA LYS A 533 43.41 73.20 -19.04
C LYS A 533 43.69 74.62 -19.54
N ASP A 534 42.65 75.36 -19.91
CA ASP A 534 42.78 76.74 -20.37
C ASP A 534 43.36 77.63 -19.25
N MET A 535 42.96 77.42 -17.99
CA MET A 535 43.59 78.07 -16.83
C MET A 535 45.06 77.66 -16.65
N TYR A 536 45.40 76.38 -16.85
CA TYR A 536 46.79 75.90 -16.81
C TYR A 536 47.64 76.50 -17.94
N ASP A 537 47.10 76.59 -19.15
CA ASP A 537 47.76 77.18 -20.31
C ASP A 537 47.96 78.69 -20.13
N ILE A 538 46.99 79.41 -19.54
CA ILE A 538 47.14 80.83 -19.15
C ILE A 538 48.26 80.99 -18.10
N LEU A 539 48.27 80.13 -17.06
CA LEU A 539 49.32 80.16 -16.03
C LEU A 539 50.71 79.87 -16.61
N LEU A 540 50.83 78.90 -17.52
CA LEU A 540 52.09 78.58 -18.21
C LEU A 540 52.51 79.68 -19.19
N GLY A 541 51.55 80.34 -19.85
CA GLY A 541 51.80 81.48 -20.74
C GLY A 541 52.32 82.73 -20.02
N MET A 542 52.04 82.87 -18.72
CA MET A 542 52.58 83.97 -17.90
C MET A 542 54.02 83.74 -17.40
N VAL A 543 54.59 82.54 -17.58
CA VAL A 543 55.94 82.16 -17.08
C VAL A 543 57.02 82.24 -18.18
N ARG A 544 56.75 82.90 -19.31
CA ARG A 544 57.75 83.12 -20.38
C ARG A 544 58.20 84.56 -20.50
#